data_AF-A0A941NFJ7-F1
#
_entry.id   AF-A0A941NFJ7-F1
#
_cell.length_a   1.000
_cell.length_b   1.000
_cell.length_c   1.000
_cell.angle_alpha   90.00
_cell.angle_beta   90.00
_cell.angle_gamma   90.00
#
_symmetry.space_group_name_H-M   'P 1'
#
loop_
_entity.id
_entity.type
_entity.pdbx_description
1 polymer ?
#
loop_
_entity_poly.entity_id
_entity_poly.type
_entity_poly.pdbx_seq_one_letter_code
_entity_poly.pdbx_strand_id
1 'polypeptide(L)'
;MTARTLASALTWALVCGTAFGQTAQDTPIATPAPVAQNSLKLRGVISAIPIGTLWIKLRPGAPLCFGEPVTQTYEKGRGQVDTSEFAPGFKSELEKAGYKVITPGEDNLFDPESASADYEVAAVITDAHIDGCFSYGGLWVKSNAGDIQGDSTMKIDWQIYSPIKKQVVVRASTVGTAHLDTATPGGIARLLAGAFASNVAALASNVDFRAAMTAPKALTAGFQMPGEQNKILLSGSLKAGSRKIADAVGDVLTIMTGSGSGSGVLVSDDGYVLTNAHVVGEDKEVRLRWSDGLEGLGQVIRVSKNRDVAIVKTNPRDRTPLALKRGAVSPGERVYAIGSPNGKAFQGTVSSGVVSADRVIDGLRYIQSDVSISPGSSGGALLDETGAVIGITVMTYFNGGQPAGLNMFIPIGDAMDFLALEQH
;
A
#
# COMPACT_ATOMS: atom_id res chain seq x y z
N MET A 1 14.64 28.24 -17.57
CA MET A 1 13.28 28.45 -17.01
C MET A 1 13.16 27.59 -15.76
N THR A 2 13.00 28.20 -14.58
CA THR A 2 13.08 27.51 -13.27
C THR A 2 11.82 26.67 -12.98
N ALA A 3 11.90 25.76 -11.99
CA ALA A 3 10.90 24.79 -11.55
C ALA A 3 9.45 25.28 -11.42
N ARG A 4 9.21 26.59 -11.40
CA ARG A 4 7.87 27.17 -11.58
C ARG A 4 7.25 26.79 -12.92
N THR A 5 7.99 26.63 -14.01
CA THR A 5 7.45 26.46 -15.38
C THR A 5 6.84 25.09 -15.70
N LEU A 6 7.22 24.00 -15.03
CA LEU A 6 6.50 22.72 -15.15
C LEU A 6 5.15 22.81 -14.42
N ALA A 7 5.15 23.33 -13.19
CA ALA A 7 3.92 23.46 -12.41
C ALA A 7 2.97 24.57 -12.90
N SER A 8 3.52 25.67 -13.43
CA SER A 8 2.74 26.81 -13.95
C SER A 8 2.20 26.61 -15.37
N ALA A 9 2.80 25.73 -16.18
CA ALA A 9 2.24 25.36 -17.48
C ALA A 9 1.01 24.44 -17.35
N LEU A 10 0.93 23.63 -16.29
CA LEU A 10 -0.21 22.77 -15.98
C LEU A 10 -1.37 23.53 -15.31
N THR A 11 -1.10 24.50 -14.45
CA THR A 11 -2.15 25.30 -13.79
C THR A 11 -2.91 26.24 -14.74
N TRP A 12 -2.32 26.70 -15.84
CA TRP A 12 -3.02 27.53 -16.84
C TRP A 12 -3.92 26.74 -17.79
N ALA A 13 -3.61 25.47 -18.08
CA ALA A 13 -4.42 24.63 -18.97
C ALA A 13 -5.75 24.17 -18.35
N LEU A 14 -5.84 24.15 -17.02
CA LEU A 14 -7.00 23.66 -16.26
C LEU A 14 -8.05 24.74 -15.93
N VAL A 15 -7.70 26.03 -16.00
CA VAL A 15 -8.63 27.14 -15.72
C VAL A 15 -9.56 27.47 -16.91
N CYS A 16 -9.22 27.03 -18.12
CA CYS A 16 -10.10 27.11 -19.29
C CYS A 16 -10.61 25.70 -19.67
N GLY A 17 -11.79 25.33 -19.19
CA GLY A 17 -12.42 24.02 -19.35
C GLY A 17 -12.80 23.61 -20.77
N THR A 18 -11.83 23.42 -21.66
CA THR A 18 -12.04 22.89 -23.04
C THR A 18 -10.92 21.96 -23.52
N ALA A 19 -10.28 21.20 -22.62
CA ALA A 19 -9.13 20.34 -22.97
C ALA A 19 -9.42 18.82 -22.97
N PHE A 20 -10.67 18.39 -23.13
CA PHE A 20 -10.99 17.00 -23.46
C PHE A 20 -11.80 16.96 -24.75
N GLY A 21 -11.10 17.04 -25.87
CA GLY A 21 -11.73 16.90 -27.17
C GLY A 21 -10.78 17.23 -28.29
N GLN A 22 -10.01 16.23 -28.74
CA GLN A 22 -9.91 15.88 -30.16
C GLN A 22 -9.10 14.57 -30.36
N THR A 23 -9.87 13.55 -30.75
CA THR A 23 -9.56 12.41 -31.64
C THR A 23 -8.18 11.76 -31.58
N ALA A 24 -8.05 10.71 -30.74
CA ALA A 24 -7.15 9.61 -31.02
C ALA A 24 -7.76 8.73 -32.13
N GLN A 25 -6.97 8.36 -33.14
CA GLN A 25 -7.39 7.46 -34.21
C GLN A 25 -7.71 6.06 -33.65
N ASP A 26 -8.92 5.60 -33.97
CA ASP A 26 -9.43 4.27 -33.65
C ASP A 26 -8.51 3.17 -34.17
N THR A 27 -7.98 2.37 -33.24
CA THR A 27 -7.40 1.05 -33.52
C THR A 27 -8.24 0.00 -32.76
N PRO A 28 -8.52 -1.19 -33.32
CA PRO A 28 -9.68 -1.98 -32.91
C PRO A 28 -9.60 -2.50 -31.47
N ILE A 29 -10.77 -2.44 -30.82
CA ILE A 29 -11.09 -2.91 -29.47
C ILE A 29 -10.59 -4.35 -29.26
N ALA A 30 -9.57 -4.51 -28.41
CA ALA A 30 -9.19 -5.79 -27.85
C ALA A 30 -9.80 -5.93 -26.45
N THR A 31 -10.93 -6.64 -26.39
CA THR A 31 -11.61 -7.20 -25.21
C THR A 31 -12.40 -6.20 -24.35
N PRO A 32 -13.71 -6.41 -24.09
CA PRO A 32 -14.45 -5.61 -23.12
C PRO A 32 -13.74 -5.70 -21.76
N ALA A 33 -13.59 -4.55 -21.10
CA ALA A 33 -13.00 -4.49 -19.78
C ALA A 33 -13.85 -5.34 -18.81
N PRO A 34 -13.28 -6.34 -18.13
CA PRO A 34 -13.97 -6.96 -17.01
C PRO A 34 -14.26 -5.87 -15.99
N VAL A 35 -15.47 -5.85 -15.43
CA VAL A 35 -15.85 -4.91 -14.37
C VAL A 35 -14.84 -5.05 -13.24
N ALA A 36 -13.94 -4.08 -13.10
CA ALA A 36 -12.90 -4.13 -12.09
C ALA A 36 -13.58 -4.14 -10.71
N GLN A 37 -13.27 -5.17 -9.91
CA GLN A 37 -13.85 -5.30 -8.57
C GLN A 37 -13.07 -4.46 -7.56
N ASN A 38 -11.78 -4.26 -7.80
CA ASN A 38 -10.86 -3.60 -6.88
C ASN A 38 -10.72 -2.11 -7.21
N SER A 39 -10.78 -1.26 -6.20
CA SER A 39 -10.59 0.19 -6.30
C SER A 39 -9.11 0.57 -6.19
N LEU A 40 -8.75 1.68 -6.84
CA LEU A 40 -7.36 2.12 -7.00
C LEU A 40 -7.22 3.57 -6.55
N LYS A 41 -6.05 3.95 -6.03
CA LYS A 41 -5.68 5.37 -5.91
C LYS A 41 -4.24 5.61 -6.34
N LEU A 42 -4.00 6.78 -6.94
CA LEU A 42 -2.64 7.23 -7.24
C LEU A 42 -1.99 7.73 -5.94
N ARG A 43 -0.95 7.04 -5.49
CA ARG A 43 -0.23 7.37 -4.25
C ARG A 43 0.81 8.45 -4.46
N GLY A 44 1.51 8.43 -5.58
CA GLY A 44 2.58 9.37 -5.85
C GLY A 44 3.27 9.16 -7.18
N VAL A 45 3.86 10.25 -7.68
CA VAL A 45 4.68 10.27 -8.89
C VAL A 45 6.10 10.73 -8.53
N ILE A 46 7.09 9.96 -8.97
CA ILE A 46 8.51 10.26 -8.79
C ILE A 46 9.12 10.45 -10.17
N SER A 47 9.89 11.51 -10.33
CA SER A 47 10.84 11.59 -11.45
C SER A 47 12.13 10.88 -11.03
N ALA A 48 12.67 10.05 -11.91
CA ALA A 48 13.96 9.39 -11.78
C ALA A 48 14.79 9.50 -13.07
N ILE A 49 14.51 10.52 -13.89
CA ILE A 49 15.24 10.80 -15.13
C ILE A 49 16.69 11.18 -14.79
N PRO A 50 17.71 10.56 -15.42
CA PRO A 50 19.11 10.90 -15.15
C PRO A 50 19.43 12.37 -15.42
N ILE A 51 20.24 12.98 -14.54
CA ILE A 51 20.74 14.36 -14.75
C ILE A 51 21.55 14.41 -16.04
N GLY A 52 21.32 15.42 -16.86
CA GLY A 52 21.97 15.61 -18.16
C GLY A 52 21.23 14.96 -19.34
N THR A 53 20.14 14.22 -19.10
CA THR A 53 19.30 13.64 -20.18
C THR A 53 18.73 14.76 -21.06
N LEU A 54 18.95 14.70 -22.38
CA LEU A 54 18.35 15.62 -23.33
C LEU A 54 16.85 15.34 -23.43
N TRP A 55 16.00 16.18 -22.84
CA TRP A 55 14.56 15.89 -22.71
C TRP A 55 13.68 16.85 -23.52
N ILE A 56 14.20 18.00 -23.97
CA ILE A 56 13.49 18.92 -24.86
C ILE A 56 14.40 19.29 -26.03
N LYS A 57 13.84 19.23 -27.24
CA LYS A 57 14.45 19.70 -28.49
C LYS A 57 13.40 20.44 -29.31
N LEU A 58 13.50 21.77 -29.39
CA LEU A 58 12.51 22.59 -30.07
C LEU A 58 13.14 23.41 -31.19
N ARG A 59 12.56 23.36 -32.38
CA ARG A 59 12.96 24.20 -33.51
C ARG A 59 12.06 25.43 -33.62
N PRO A 60 12.59 26.56 -34.11
CA PRO A 60 11.75 27.69 -34.43
C PRO A 60 10.85 27.46 -35.65
N GLY A 61 9.83 28.29 -35.80
CA GLY A 61 9.11 28.42 -37.06
C GLY A 61 8.04 27.37 -37.31
N ALA A 62 7.20 27.05 -36.33
CA ALA A 62 6.02 26.22 -36.56
C ALA A 62 5.11 26.82 -37.68
N PRO A 63 4.56 26.00 -38.60
CA PRO A 63 4.62 24.54 -38.63
C PRO A 63 5.84 23.96 -39.37
N LEU A 64 6.69 24.79 -39.98
CA LEU A 64 7.76 24.38 -40.89
C LEU A 64 9.07 23.97 -40.20
N CYS A 65 9.22 24.26 -38.89
CA CYS A 65 10.32 23.75 -38.07
C CYS A 65 11.73 24.08 -38.59
N PHE A 66 11.96 25.33 -39.01
CA PHE A 66 13.22 25.75 -39.61
C PHE A 66 14.19 26.34 -38.59
N GLY A 67 15.50 26.18 -38.85
CA GLY A 67 16.57 26.72 -38.02
C GLY A 67 17.14 25.71 -37.01
N GLU A 68 18.15 26.16 -36.26
CA GLU A 68 18.84 25.34 -35.26
C GLU A 68 17.94 25.03 -34.06
N PRO A 69 17.94 23.78 -33.56
CA PRO A 69 17.12 23.39 -32.42
C PRO A 69 17.67 23.99 -31.11
N VAL A 70 16.77 24.51 -30.29
CA VAL A 70 17.02 24.81 -28.89
C VAL A 70 16.82 23.54 -28.08
N THR A 71 17.87 23.09 -27.42
CA THR A 71 17.87 21.88 -26.57
C THR A 71 17.88 22.24 -25.09
N GLN A 72 17.23 21.41 -24.27
CA GLN A 72 17.34 21.48 -22.82
C GLN A 72 17.62 20.10 -22.23
N THR A 73 18.53 20.06 -21.27
CA THR A 73 18.85 18.86 -20.49
C THR A 73 18.09 18.86 -19.17
N TYR A 74 17.89 17.66 -18.62
CA TYR A 74 17.17 17.45 -17.38
C TYR A 74 18.09 17.70 -16.19
N GLU A 75 17.74 18.61 -15.28
CA GLU A 75 18.64 19.04 -14.21
C GLU A 75 18.26 18.50 -12.82
N LYS A 76 17.05 17.97 -12.65
CA LYS A 76 16.51 17.66 -11.31
C LYS A 76 16.88 16.29 -10.78
N GLY A 77 17.17 15.32 -11.65
CA GLY A 77 17.43 13.95 -11.22
C GLY A 77 16.22 13.32 -10.52
N ARG A 78 16.47 12.57 -9.45
CA ARG A 78 15.43 11.86 -8.70
C ARG A 78 14.72 12.78 -7.71
N GLY A 79 13.39 12.87 -7.78
CA GLY A 79 12.60 13.68 -6.85
C GLY A 79 11.10 13.46 -6.96
N GLN A 80 10.36 13.82 -5.90
CA GLN A 80 8.90 13.76 -5.90
C GLN A 80 8.34 14.86 -6.81
N VAL A 81 7.34 14.51 -7.61
CA VAL A 81 6.60 15.46 -8.47
C VAL A 81 5.23 15.70 -7.85
N ASP A 82 4.67 16.88 -8.07
CA ASP A 82 3.33 17.20 -7.59
C ASP A 82 2.32 16.22 -8.20
N THR A 83 1.75 15.36 -7.36
CA THR A 83 0.87 14.29 -7.78
C THR A 83 -0.51 14.82 -8.19
N SER A 84 -0.88 16.02 -7.73
CA SER A 84 -2.16 16.65 -8.07
C SER A 84 -2.26 16.97 -9.57
N GLU A 85 -1.13 17.20 -10.25
CA GLU A 85 -1.08 17.47 -11.69
C GLU A 85 -1.39 16.24 -12.54
N PHE A 86 -1.14 15.04 -12.00
CA PHE A 86 -1.31 13.77 -12.71
C PHE A 86 -2.60 13.04 -12.34
N ALA A 87 -3.15 13.31 -11.15
CA ALA A 87 -4.34 12.62 -10.64
C ALA A 87 -5.56 12.70 -11.57
N PRO A 88 -5.91 13.85 -12.19
CA PRO A 88 -7.05 13.92 -13.10
C PRO A 88 -6.89 13.07 -14.36
N GLY A 89 -5.68 13.09 -14.97
CA GLY A 89 -5.37 12.27 -16.14
C GLY A 89 -5.38 10.78 -15.81
N PHE A 90 -4.84 10.42 -14.64
CA PHE A 90 -4.85 9.04 -14.14
C PHE A 90 -6.29 8.52 -13.93
N LYS A 91 -7.15 9.29 -13.26
CA LYS A 91 -8.56 8.94 -13.05
C LYS A 91 -9.30 8.78 -14.38
N SER A 92 -9.25 9.81 -15.22
CA SER A 92 -9.97 9.85 -16.50
C SER A 92 -9.64 8.65 -17.40
N GLU A 93 -8.36 8.32 -17.58
CA GLU A 93 -7.98 7.22 -18.47
C GLU A 93 -8.33 5.83 -17.91
N LEU A 94 -8.20 5.62 -16.59
CA LEU A 94 -8.57 4.35 -15.97
C LEU A 94 -10.09 4.15 -15.92
N GLU A 95 -10.87 5.21 -15.67
CA GLU A 95 -12.34 5.13 -15.67
C GLU A 95 -12.88 4.85 -17.07
N LYS A 96 -12.28 5.41 -18.13
CA LYS A 96 -12.58 5.03 -19.53
C LYS A 96 -12.37 3.54 -19.78
N ALA A 97 -11.36 2.95 -19.14
CA ALA A 97 -11.08 1.52 -19.20
C ALA A 97 -11.91 0.68 -18.21
N GLY A 98 -12.87 1.28 -17.50
CA GLY A 98 -13.80 0.59 -16.60
C GLY A 98 -13.26 0.29 -15.20
N TYR A 99 -12.16 0.94 -14.78
CA TYR A 99 -11.62 0.82 -13.43
C TYR A 99 -12.22 1.84 -12.47
N LYS A 100 -12.38 1.44 -11.20
CA LYS A 100 -12.82 2.34 -10.13
C LYS A 100 -11.62 3.05 -9.51
N VAL A 101 -11.46 4.35 -9.78
CA VAL A 101 -10.41 5.17 -9.18
C VAL A 101 -10.99 6.02 -8.06
N ILE A 102 -10.22 6.16 -6.98
CA ILE A 102 -10.57 6.90 -5.78
C ILE A 102 -9.67 8.13 -5.71
N THR A 103 -10.26 9.33 -5.66
CA THR A 103 -9.55 10.60 -5.50
C THR A 103 -9.84 11.20 -4.12
N PRO A 104 -8.82 11.34 -3.25
CA PRO A 104 -8.97 12.03 -1.96
C PRO A 104 -9.54 13.44 -2.14
N GLY A 105 -10.58 13.78 -1.36
CA GLY A 105 -11.21 15.10 -1.37
C GLY A 105 -12.25 15.38 -2.47
N GLU A 106 -12.37 14.56 -3.52
CA GLU A 106 -13.45 14.68 -4.51
C GLU A 106 -14.62 13.73 -4.21
N ASP A 107 -14.33 12.47 -3.92
CA ASP A 107 -15.36 11.42 -3.85
C ASP A 107 -16.03 11.33 -2.46
N ASN A 108 -15.43 11.92 -1.42
CA ASN A 108 -16.03 12.09 -0.10
C ASN A 108 -15.63 13.43 0.53
N LEU A 109 -16.49 14.44 0.38
CA LEU A 109 -16.27 15.81 0.88
C LEU A 109 -16.28 15.92 2.42
N PHE A 110 -16.75 14.88 3.11
CA PHE A 110 -16.82 14.86 4.58
C PHE A 110 -15.69 14.03 5.23
N ASP A 111 -14.88 13.36 4.42
CA ASP A 111 -13.71 12.62 4.90
C ASP A 111 -12.63 12.58 3.80
N PRO A 112 -11.86 13.68 3.64
CA PRO A 112 -10.91 13.86 2.54
C PRO A 112 -9.69 12.94 2.62
N GLU A 113 -9.49 12.20 3.72
CA GLU A 113 -8.32 11.33 3.95
C GLU A 113 -8.65 9.83 3.94
N SER A 114 -9.92 9.42 4.11
CA SER A 114 -10.33 8.02 4.32
C SER A 114 -10.58 7.17 3.09
N ALA A 115 -10.34 7.67 1.88
CA ALA A 115 -10.67 6.94 0.68
C ALA A 115 -9.65 5.78 0.46
N SER A 116 -9.82 4.70 1.22
CA SER A 116 -9.00 3.49 1.20
C SER A 116 -9.29 2.73 -0.09
N ALA A 117 -8.37 2.84 -1.04
CA ALA A 117 -8.40 2.00 -2.22
C ALA A 117 -7.88 0.59 -1.89
N ASP A 118 -8.41 -0.44 -2.57
CA ASP A 118 -7.91 -1.80 -2.45
C ASP A 118 -6.43 -1.91 -2.89
N TYR A 119 -6.00 -1.04 -3.82
CA TYR A 119 -4.63 -0.91 -4.29
C TYR A 119 -4.14 0.54 -4.36
N GLU A 120 -2.86 0.74 -4.03
CA GLU A 120 -2.15 2.01 -4.22
C GLU A 120 -1.21 1.90 -5.43
N VAL A 121 -1.26 2.87 -6.33
CA VAL A 121 -0.42 2.91 -7.54
C VAL A 121 0.64 4.00 -7.40
N ALA A 122 1.90 3.67 -7.63
CA ALA A 122 3.00 4.62 -7.71
C ALA A 122 3.63 4.60 -9.11
N ALA A 123 3.98 5.78 -9.61
CA ALA A 123 4.60 5.97 -10.91
C ALA A 123 6.03 6.50 -10.76
N VAL A 124 6.98 5.90 -11.47
CA VAL A 124 8.37 6.38 -11.55
C VAL A 124 8.68 6.71 -13.00
N ILE A 125 8.77 8.00 -13.32
CA ILE A 125 9.13 8.48 -14.65
C ILE A 125 10.64 8.30 -14.82
N THR A 126 11.05 7.36 -15.66
CA THR A 126 12.47 7.05 -15.87
C THR A 126 13.07 7.78 -17.06
N ASP A 127 12.22 8.18 -18.01
CA ASP A 127 12.65 8.85 -19.24
C ASP A 127 11.52 9.71 -19.81
N ALA A 128 11.87 10.83 -20.42
CA ALA A 128 10.92 11.71 -21.10
C ALA A 128 11.62 12.54 -22.19
N HIS A 129 10.97 12.67 -23.33
CA HIS A 129 11.47 13.40 -24.49
C HIS A 129 10.36 14.21 -25.16
N ILE A 130 10.70 15.41 -25.62
CA ILE A 130 9.86 16.27 -26.45
C ILE A 130 10.70 16.71 -27.66
N ASP A 131 10.23 16.44 -28.87
CA ASP A 131 10.77 17.00 -30.11
C ASP A 131 9.65 17.76 -30.82
N GLY A 132 9.88 19.01 -31.18
CA GLY A 132 8.81 19.83 -31.72
C GLY A 132 9.26 21.20 -32.16
N CYS A 133 8.29 22.07 -32.39
CA CYS A 133 8.54 23.39 -32.94
C CYS A 133 7.67 24.44 -32.28
N PHE A 134 8.22 25.64 -32.09
CA PHE A 134 7.51 26.76 -31.50
C PHE A 134 7.22 27.85 -32.54
N SER A 135 6.08 28.54 -32.37
CA SER A 135 5.68 29.66 -33.22
C SER A 135 6.29 30.98 -32.75
N TYR A 136 6.58 31.90 -33.68
CA TYR A 136 7.02 33.27 -33.37
C TYR A 136 5.87 34.28 -33.21
N GLY A 137 4.65 33.89 -33.57
CA GLY A 137 3.51 34.81 -33.70
C GLY A 137 3.67 35.77 -34.89
N GLY A 138 2.57 36.12 -35.54
CA GLY A 138 2.57 37.05 -36.68
C GLY A 138 1.16 37.35 -37.21
N LEU A 139 1.00 38.47 -37.93
CA LEU A 139 -0.30 38.95 -38.42
C LEU A 139 -1.09 37.96 -39.30
N TRP A 140 -0.41 36.98 -39.90
CA TRP A 140 -0.99 36.04 -40.88
C TRP A 140 -1.10 34.60 -40.36
N VAL A 141 -0.66 34.32 -39.13
CA VAL A 141 -0.61 32.97 -38.54
C VAL A 141 -1.52 32.95 -37.31
N LYS A 142 -2.47 32.00 -37.24
CA LYS A 142 -3.45 31.89 -36.13
C LYS A 142 -2.85 31.45 -34.77
N SER A 143 -1.54 31.33 -34.66
CA SER A 143 -0.81 30.89 -33.46
C SER A 143 -0.14 32.07 -32.75
N ASN A 144 -0.13 32.05 -31.43
CA ASN A 144 0.60 33.01 -30.61
C ASN A 144 2.10 32.69 -30.58
N ALA A 145 2.91 33.70 -30.25
CA ALA A 145 4.33 33.49 -30.00
C ALA A 145 4.51 32.52 -28.81
N GLY A 146 5.29 31.46 -29.00
CA GLY A 146 5.55 30.43 -27.99
C GLY A 146 4.60 29.22 -28.02
N ASP A 147 3.64 29.18 -28.92
CA ASP A 147 2.79 27.98 -29.14
C ASP A 147 3.62 26.82 -29.68
N ILE A 148 3.36 25.59 -29.23
CA ILE A 148 4.20 24.42 -29.53
C ILE A 148 3.39 23.33 -30.25
N GLN A 149 3.99 22.73 -31.28
CA GLN A 149 3.57 21.50 -31.94
C GLN A 149 4.69 20.47 -31.88
N GLY A 150 4.38 19.20 -32.11
CA GLY A 150 5.37 18.12 -32.18
C GLY A 150 4.98 16.91 -31.37
N ASP A 151 5.98 16.18 -30.92
CA ASP A 151 5.86 14.85 -30.34
C ASP A 151 6.44 14.81 -28.93
N SER A 152 5.91 13.90 -28.12
CA SER A 152 6.50 13.54 -26.85
C SER A 152 6.45 12.05 -26.60
N THR A 153 7.43 11.58 -25.85
CA THR A 153 7.54 10.21 -25.37
C THR A 153 7.86 10.24 -23.88
N MET A 154 7.29 9.31 -23.12
CA MET A 154 7.53 9.18 -21.69
C MET A 154 7.56 7.70 -21.31
N LYS A 155 8.54 7.30 -20.52
CA LYS A 155 8.63 5.95 -19.95
C LYS A 155 8.34 5.99 -18.45
N ILE A 156 7.44 5.10 -18.01
CA ILE A 156 7.02 5.02 -16.61
C ILE A 156 7.17 3.58 -16.12
N ASP A 157 7.83 3.43 -14.98
CA ASP A 157 7.82 2.21 -14.19
C ASP A 157 6.76 2.32 -13.09
N TRP A 158 5.77 1.44 -13.15
CA TRP A 158 4.63 1.39 -12.25
C TRP A 158 4.84 0.36 -11.14
N GLN A 159 4.36 0.70 -9.95
CA GLN A 159 4.29 -0.22 -8.81
C GLN A 159 2.88 -0.20 -8.24
N ILE A 160 2.27 -1.38 -8.16
CA ILE A 160 0.94 -1.57 -7.59
C ILE A 160 1.12 -2.25 -6.25
N TYR A 161 0.81 -1.52 -5.18
CA TYR A 161 0.94 -1.96 -3.81
C TYR A 161 -0.42 -2.40 -3.25
N SER A 162 -0.44 -3.54 -2.56
CA SER A 162 -1.60 -3.99 -1.79
C SER A 162 -1.39 -3.63 -0.32
N PRO A 163 -2.19 -2.71 0.26
CA PRO A 163 -2.14 -2.41 1.69
C PRO A 163 -2.41 -3.64 2.56
N ILE A 164 -3.30 -4.53 2.12
CA ILE A 164 -3.65 -5.77 2.83
C ILE A 164 -2.47 -6.75 2.86
N LYS A 165 -1.84 -7.00 1.70
CA LYS A 165 -0.70 -7.94 1.63
C LYS A 165 0.64 -7.29 2.03
N LYS A 166 0.65 -5.98 2.28
CA LYS A 166 1.83 -5.16 2.58
C LYS A 166 2.99 -5.30 1.57
N GLN A 167 2.69 -5.54 0.29
CA GLN A 167 3.71 -5.75 -0.75
C GLN A 167 3.29 -5.19 -2.12
N VAL A 168 4.30 -4.95 -2.98
CA VAL A 168 4.10 -4.64 -4.40
C VAL A 168 3.72 -5.92 -5.13
N VAL A 169 2.48 -5.99 -5.61
CA VAL A 169 1.91 -7.17 -6.26
C VAL A 169 2.09 -7.16 -7.78
N VAL A 170 2.23 -5.98 -8.39
CA VAL A 170 2.49 -5.83 -9.83
C VAL A 170 3.57 -4.78 -10.03
N ARG A 171 4.50 -5.08 -10.94
CA ARG A 171 5.44 -4.13 -11.52
C ARG A 171 5.26 -4.14 -13.03
N ALA A 172 5.10 -2.98 -13.63
CA ALA A 172 4.93 -2.86 -15.07
C ALA A 172 5.73 -1.66 -15.58
N SER A 173 6.24 -1.75 -16.79
CA SER A 173 6.86 -0.62 -17.48
C SER A 173 6.07 -0.30 -18.72
N THR A 174 5.75 0.97 -18.93
CA THR A 174 5.05 1.44 -20.13
C THR A 174 5.83 2.53 -20.83
N VAL A 175 5.58 2.68 -22.11
CA VAL A 175 6.03 3.82 -22.91
C VAL A 175 4.79 4.43 -23.55
N GLY A 176 4.56 5.70 -23.27
CA GLY A 176 3.44 6.46 -23.79
C GLY A 176 3.93 7.61 -24.65
N THR A 177 3.14 7.94 -25.66
CA THR A 177 3.46 8.99 -26.63
C THR A 177 2.28 9.95 -26.79
N ALA A 178 2.56 11.16 -27.24
CA ALA A 178 1.54 12.12 -27.66
C ALA A 178 2.07 13.00 -28.79
N HIS A 179 1.13 13.43 -29.64
CA HIS A 179 1.38 14.28 -30.79
C HIS A 179 0.47 15.51 -30.73
N LEU A 180 0.99 16.67 -31.17
CA LEU A 180 0.23 17.88 -31.44
C LEU A 180 0.49 18.31 -32.88
N ASP A 181 -0.52 18.17 -33.74
CA ASP A 181 -0.43 18.52 -35.17
C ASP A 181 -0.25 20.02 -35.40
N THR A 182 -0.76 20.84 -34.49
CA THR A 182 -0.77 22.30 -34.63
C THR A 182 -0.16 23.00 -33.44
N ALA A 183 0.52 24.12 -33.69
CA ALA A 183 1.12 24.93 -32.64
C ALA A 183 0.03 25.40 -31.67
N THR A 184 0.09 24.90 -30.44
CA THR A 184 -0.95 25.07 -29.44
C THR A 184 -0.39 25.80 -28.21
N PRO A 185 -1.12 26.74 -27.61
CA PRO A 185 -0.73 27.38 -26.36
C PRO A 185 -0.37 26.35 -25.28
N GLY A 186 0.70 26.56 -24.52
CA GLY A 186 1.10 25.59 -23.48
C GLY A 186 1.41 24.16 -24.00
N GLY A 187 1.80 24.02 -25.28
CA GLY A 187 1.95 22.72 -25.94
C GLY A 187 2.87 21.72 -25.22
N ILE A 188 3.93 22.16 -24.51
CA ILE A 188 4.75 21.26 -23.68
C ILE A 188 3.92 20.53 -22.61
N ALA A 189 3.07 21.26 -21.87
CA ALA A 189 2.26 20.66 -20.83
C ALA A 189 1.24 19.67 -21.42
N ARG A 190 0.66 20.02 -22.57
CA ARG A 190 -0.28 19.15 -23.30
C ARG A 190 0.38 17.88 -23.81
N LEU A 191 1.58 17.99 -24.37
CA LEU A 191 2.38 16.84 -24.81
C LEU A 191 2.71 15.91 -23.64
N LEU A 192 3.21 16.45 -22.52
CA LEU A 192 3.51 15.66 -21.33
C LEU A 192 2.27 14.98 -20.74
N ALA A 193 1.15 15.71 -20.65
CA ALA A 193 -0.11 15.16 -20.17
C ALA A 193 -0.64 14.05 -21.09
N GLY A 194 -0.52 14.23 -22.41
CA GLY A 194 -0.91 13.21 -23.40
C GLY A 194 -0.04 11.96 -23.31
N ALA A 195 1.28 12.10 -23.21
CA ALA A 195 2.18 10.97 -23.06
C ALA A 195 1.95 10.22 -21.74
N PHE A 196 1.61 10.94 -20.66
CA PHE A 196 1.19 10.32 -19.40
C PHE A 196 -0.13 9.56 -19.56
N ALA A 197 -1.15 10.16 -20.16
CA ALA A 197 -2.44 9.51 -20.42
C ALA A 197 -2.27 8.22 -21.26
N SER A 198 -1.42 8.28 -22.30
CA SER A 198 -1.04 7.12 -23.12
C SER A 198 -0.38 6.01 -22.28
N ASN A 199 0.52 6.36 -21.34
CA ASN A 199 1.08 5.39 -20.40
C ASN A 199 0.01 4.77 -19.48
N VAL A 200 -0.96 5.55 -19.00
CA VAL A 200 -2.05 5.04 -18.15
C VAL A 200 -2.95 4.07 -18.93
N ALA A 201 -3.27 4.38 -20.19
CA ALA A 201 -4.01 3.46 -21.07
C ALA A 201 -3.24 2.15 -21.34
N ALA A 202 -1.91 2.24 -21.52
CA ALA A 202 -1.05 1.07 -21.65
C ALA A 202 -1.02 0.23 -20.36
N LEU A 203 -0.97 0.87 -19.18
CA LEU A 203 -1.07 0.19 -17.88
C LEU A 203 -2.42 -0.49 -17.71
N ALA A 204 -3.52 0.18 -18.04
CA ALA A 204 -4.88 -0.36 -18.00
C ALA A 204 -5.03 -1.63 -18.86
N SER A 205 -4.25 -1.70 -19.95
CA SER A 205 -4.23 -2.85 -20.87
C SER A 205 -3.23 -3.94 -20.46
N ASN A 206 -2.40 -3.71 -19.45
CA ASN A 206 -1.41 -4.68 -19.00
C ASN A 206 -2.08 -5.90 -18.34
N VAL A 207 -1.63 -7.11 -18.72
CA VAL A 207 -2.20 -8.39 -18.26
C VAL A 207 -2.10 -8.59 -16.74
N ASP A 208 -0.96 -8.29 -16.13
CA ASP A 208 -0.76 -8.47 -14.68
C ASP A 208 -1.57 -7.44 -13.89
N PHE A 209 -1.65 -6.21 -14.41
CA PHE A 209 -2.51 -5.17 -13.85
C PHE A 209 -3.99 -5.60 -13.89
N ARG A 210 -4.48 -6.03 -15.06
CA ARG A 210 -5.86 -6.55 -15.23
C ARG A 210 -6.15 -7.71 -14.29
N ALA A 211 -5.23 -8.66 -14.17
CA ALA A 211 -5.36 -9.79 -13.26
C ALA A 211 -5.50 -9.33 -11.79
N ALA A 212 -4.69 -8.36 -11.35
CA ALA A 212 -4.80 -7.81 -10.01
C ALA A 212 -6.13 -7.09 -9.76
N MET A 213 -6.67 -6.38 -10.75
CA MET A 213 -7.91 -5.59 -10.59
C MET A 213 -9.20 -6.39 -10.70
N THR A 214 -9.10 -7.60 -11.25
CA THR A 214 -10.21 -8.55 -11.39
C THR A 214 -10.11 -9.73 -10.42
N ALA A 215 -8.97 -9.89 -9.74
CA ALA A 215 -8.82 -10.85 -8.68
C ALA A 215 -9.94 -10.63 -7.65
N PRO A 216 -10.57 -11.71 -7.13
CA PRO A 216 -11.52 -11.60 -6.05
C PRO A 216 -10.92 -10.74 -4.95
N LYS A 217 -11.67 -9.75 -4.44
CA LYS A 217 -11.21 -9.00 -3.26
C LYS A 217 -10.79 -10.04 -2.24
N ALA A 218 -9.59 -9.88 -1.66
CA ALA A 218 -9.05 -10.82 -0.68
C ALA A 218 -10.03 -11.08 0.50
N LEU A 219 -11.00 -10.16 0.68
CA LEU A 219 -12.06 -10.17 1.68
C LEU A 219 -13.39 -10.84 1.24
N THR A 220 -13.62 -11.09 -0.06
CA THR A 220 -14.86 -11.73 -0.59
C THR A 220 -14.66 -13.14 -1.16
N ALA A 221 -13.42 -13.63 -1.24
CA ALA A 221 -13.21 -15.08 -1.22
C ALA A 221 -13.84 -15.56 0.09
N GLY A 222 -15.00 -16.22 -0.01
CA GLY A 222 -15.91 -16.46 1.10
C GLY A 222 -15.16 -16.84 2.37
N PHE A 223 -15.58 -16.25 3.48
CA PHE A 223 -15.06 -16.52 4.80
C PHE A 223 -15.34 -17.98 5.17
N GLN A 224 -14.51 -18.88 4.68
CA GLN A 224 -14.52 -20.27 5.10
C GLN A 224 -13.70 -20.34 6.37
N MET A 225 -14.41 -20.50 7.50
CA MET A 225 -13.88 -21.25 8.63
C MET A 225 -13.17 -22.49 8.04
N PRO A 226 -11.94 -22.81 8.46
CA PRO A 226 -11.26 -24.00 7.98
C PRO A 226 -12.21 -25.20 8.11
N GLY A 227 -12.52 -25.88 6.99
CA GLY A 227 -13.22 -27.15 7.04
C GLY A 227 -12.45 -28.13 7.93
N GLU A 228 -13.15 -29.08 8.55
CA GLU A 228 -12.69 -30.07 9.54
C GLU A 228 -11.18 -30.38 9.49
N GLN A 229 -10.37 -29.56 10.17
CA GLN A 229 -8.94 -29.81 10.36
C GLN A 229 -8.72 -30.46 11.71
N ASN A 230 -7.72 -31.35 11.80
CA ASN A 230 -7.28 -31.86 13.09
C ASN A 230 -6.87 -30.68 13.98
N LYS A 231 -7.50 -30.61 15.16
CA LYS A 231 -7.26 -29.58 16.14
C LYS A 231 -5.85 -29.73 16.72
N ILE A 232 -5.17 -28.61 16.92
CA ILE A 232 -3.90 -28.56 17.65
C ILE A 232 -4.25 -28.34 19.13
N LEU A 233 -3.90 -29.30 19.97
CA LEU A 233 -4.11 -29.19 21.41
C LEU A 233 -3.00 -28.34 22.02
N LEU A 234 -3.39 -27.27 22.71
CA LEU A 234 -2.50 -26.36 23.42
C LEU A 234 -2.44 -26.76 24.89
N SER A 235 -1.43 -27.55 25.24
CA SER A 235 -1.15 -27.93 26.63
C SER A 235 -0.74 -26.72 27.46
N GLY A 236 -1.20 -26.67 28.73
CA GLY A 236 -0.73 -25.69 29.73
C GLY A 236 -1.43 -24.32 29.68
N SER A 237 -2.09 -23.99 28.58
CA SER A 237 -2.76 -22.69 28.38
C SER A 237 -3.87 -22.40 29.39
N LEU A 238 -4.58 -23.42 29.88
CA LEU A 238 -5.64 -23.28 30.91
C LEU A 238 -5.09 -23.21 32.34
N LYS A 239 -3.86 -23.69 32.57
CA LYS A 239 -3.22 -23.73 33.89
C LYS A 239 -2.45 -22.45 34.22
N ALA A 240 -2.16 -21.63 33.22
CA ALA A 240 -1.60 -20.31 33.40
C ALA A 240 -2.64 -19.45 34.15
N GLY A 241 -2.52 -19.38 35.47
CA GLY A 241 -3.37 -18.54 36.31
C GLY A 241 -3.10 -17.05 36.08
N SER A 242 -3.74 -16.21 36.89
CA SER A 242 -3.46 -14.77 36.83
C SER A 242 -1.98 -14.49 37.09
N ARG A 243 -1.36 -13.67 36.23
CA ARG A 243 0.06 -13.38 36.24
C ARG A 243 0.28 -11.87 36.21
N LYS A 244 1.36 -11.41 36.86
CA LYS A 244 1.77 -10.01 36.72
C LYS A 244 2.20 -9.76 35.27
N ILE A 245 1.80 -8.61 34.72
CA ILE A 245 2.17 -8.20 33.36
C ILE A 245 3.69 -8.22 33.16
N ALA A 246 4.47 -7.86 34.19
CA ALA A 246 5.93 -7.88 34.14
C ALA A 246 6.51 -9.29 33.84
N ASP A 247 5.88 -10.35 34.37
CA ASP A 247 6.34 -11.72 34.14
C ASP A 247 5.98 -12.19 32.73
N ALA A 248 4.87 -11.68 32.16
CA ALA A 248 4.40 -12.03 30.83
C ALA A 248 5.30 -11.48 29.70
N VAL A 249 6.12 -10.46 29.98
CA VAL A 249 7.12 -9.92 29.02
C VAL A 249 8.09 -11.00 28.57
N GLY A 250 8.43 -11.94 29.46
CA GLY A 250 9.37 -13.02 29.19
C GLY A 250 8.93 -13.97 28.08
N ASP A 251 7.61 -14.07 27.85
CA ASP A 251 6.96 -15.09 27.03
C ASP A 251 6.45 -14.54 25.69
N VAL A 252 6.69 -13.24 25.45
CA VAL A 252 6.55 -12.60 24.15
C VAL A 252 7.93 -12.53 23.48
N LEU A 253 8.02 -13.11 22.30
CA LEU A 253 9.27 -13.24 21.55
C LEU A 253 9.25 -12.37 20.29
N THR A 254 10.43 -12.14 19.73
CA THR A 254 10.57 -11.47 18.41
C THR A 254 10.68 -12.54 17.33
N ILE A 255 9.90 -12.39 16.26
CA ILE A 255 10.01 -13.21 15.05
C ILE A 255 10.74 -12.41 13.99
N MET A 256 11.74 -13.01 13.36
CA MET A 256 12.56 -12.41 12.33
C MET A 256 12.51 -13.27 11.08
N THR A 257 12.25 -12.64 9.94
CA THR A 257 12.21 -13.24 8.61
C THR A 257 13.17 -12.51 7.67
N GLY A 258 13.35 -13.02 6.44
CA GLY A 258 14.19 -12.34 5.44
C GLY A 258 13.67 -10.96 5.03
N SER A 259 12.37 -10.72 5.23
CA SER A 259 11.66 -9.51 4.79
C SER A 259 11.28 -8.55 5.93
N GLY A 260 11.52 -8.90 7.20
CA GLY A 260 11.20 -8.03 8.32
C GLY A 260 11.21 -8.72 9.69
N SER A 261 10.50 -8.12 10.65
CA SER A 261 10.32 -8.68 11.98
C SER A 261 8.97 -8.32 12.58
N GLY A 262 8.48 -9.18 13.46
CA GLY A 262 7.29 -8.97 14.27
C GLY A 262 7.46 -9.57 15.66
N SER A 263 6.35 -9.75 16.34
CA SER A 263 6.25 -10.35 17.66
C SER A 263 5.54 -11.70 17.59
N GLY A 264 5.70 -12.52 18.62
CA GLY A 264 4.96 -13.76 18.80
C GLY A 264 4.74 -14.05 20.27
N VAL A 265 3.71 -14.84 20.57
CA VAL A 265 3.28 -15.15 21.94
C VAL A 265 3.39 -16.64 22.17
N LEU A 266 4.13 -17.08 23.18
CA LEU A 266 4.17 -18.49 23.58
C LEU A 266 2.84 -18.87 24.27
N VAL A 267 2.13 -19.86 23.74
CA VAL A 267 0.76 -20.21 24.17
C VAL A 267 0.58 -21.67 24.59
N SER A 268 1.63 -22.49 24.55
CA SER A 268 1.60 -23.87 25.04
C SER A 268 2.94 -24.34 25.57
N ASP A 269 2.91 -25.25 26.55
CA ASP A 269 4.09 -25.97 27.07
C ASP A 269 4.78 -26.80 25.98
N ASP A 270 4.05 -27.16 24.92
CA ASP A 270 4.62 -27.81 23.75
C ASP A 270 5.39 -26.83 22.86
N GLY A 271 5.48 -25.53 23.18
CA GLY A 271 6.24 -24.58 22.36
C GLY A 271 5.50 -24.09 21.12
N TYR A 272 4.17 -23.99 21.18
CA TYR A 272 3.39 -23.31 20.15
C TYR A 272 3.38 -21.80 20.38
N VAL A 273 3.63 -21.05 19.31
CA VAL A 273 3.75 -19.59 19.32
C VAL A 273 2.75 -19.00 18.33
N LEU A 274 1.85 -18.14 18.82
CA LEU A 274 0.93 -17.37 17.96
C LEU A 274 1.61 -16.12 17.42
N THR A 275 1.31 -15.78 16.17
CA THR A 275 1.75 -14.53 15.51
C THR A 275 0.80 -14.20 14.35
N ASN A 276 1.13 -13.17 13.55
CA ASN A 276 0.39 -12.86 12.33
C ASN A 276 0.90 -13.61 11.10
N ALA A 277 0.01 -13.85 10.14
CA ALA A 277 0.37 -14.47 8.86
C ALA A 277 1.34 -13.57 8.07
N HIS A 278 1.13 -12.25 8.06
CA HIS A 278 2.02 -11.33 7.35
C HIS A 278 3.41 -11.19 7.99
N VAL A 279 3.59 -11.59 9.26
CA VAL A 279 4.90 -11.59 9.92
C VAL A 279 5.74 -12.75 9.41
N VAL A 280 5.14 -13.94 9.28
CA VAL A 280 5.82 -15.15 8.78
C VAL A 280 5.89 -15.20 7.25
N GLY A 281 5.00 -14.50 6.54
CA GLY A 281 4.98 -14.47 5.08
C GLY A 281 4.73 -15.86 4.48
N GLU A 282 5.57 -16.23 3.50
CA GLU A 282 5.57 -17.57 2.89
C GLU A 282 6.68 -18.47 3.45
N ASP A 283 7.40 -18.02 4.47
CA ASP A 283 8.53 -18.77 5.05
C ASP A 283 8.01 -20.02 5.77
N LYS A 284 8.67 -21.16 5.55
CA LYS A 284 8.36 -22.41 6.27
C LYS A 284 9.01 -22.47 7.64
N GLU A 285 10.05 -21.67 7.85
CA GLU A 285 10.82 -21.58 9.08
C GLU A 285 11.19 -20.12 9.34
N VAL A 286 11.11 -19.70 10.59
CA VAL A 286 11.40 -18.33 11.02
C VAL A 286 12.41 -18.33 12.16
N ARG A 287 13.18 -17.26 12.29
CA ARG A 287 14.11 -17.08 13.41
C ARG A 287 13.36 -16.45 14.58
N LEU A 288 13.48 -17.06 15.75
CA LEU A 288 12.84 -16.61 16.98
C LEU A 288 13.90 -16.09 17.93
N ARG A 289 13.63 -14.96 18.58
CA ARG A 289 14.48 -14.38 19.64
C ARG A 289 13.67 -14.21 20.92
N TRP A 290 14.07 -14.89 21.97
CA TRP A 290 13.46 -14.80 23.29
C TRP A 290 13.88 -13.53 24.03
N SER A 291 13.17 -13.21 25.11
CA SER A 291 13.40 -12.02 25.96
C SER A 291 14.78 -11.98 26.62
N ASP A 292 15.41 -13.13 26.83
CA ASP A 292 16.81 -13.27 27.30
C ASP A 292 17.85 -13.05 26.19
N GLY A 293 17.40 -12.76 24.96
CA GLY A 293 18.22 -12.54 23.79
C GLY A 293 18.69 -13.82 23.09
N LEU A 294 18.35 -15.00 23.61
CA LEU A 294 18.66 -16.26 22.96
C LEU A 294 17.81 -16.46 21.71
N GLU A 295 18.41 -17.06 20.69
CA GLU A 295 17.77 -17.27 19.41
C GLU A 295 17.63 -18.75 19.07
N GLY A 296 16.63 -19.06 18.26
CA GLY A 296 16.32 -20.41 17.77
C GLY A 296 15.50 -20.36 16.50
N LEU A 297 15.19 -21.54 15.97
CA LEU A 297 14.34 -21.70 14.79
C LEU A 297 12.93 -22.11 15.21
N GLY A 298 11.94 -21.64 14.47
CA GLY A 298 10.55 -22.02 14.62
C GLY A 298 9.96 -22.47 13.29
N GLN A 299 9.28 -23.61 13.28
CA GLN A 299 8.62 -24.13 12.09
C GLN A 299 7.21 -23.55 11.98
N VAL A 300 6.84 -22.99 10.83
CA VAL A 300 5.48 -22.50 10.59
C VAL A 300 4.56 -23.70 10.32
N ILE A 301 3.61 -23.95 11.23
CA ILE A 301 2.75 -25.14 11.19
C ILE A 301 1.45 -24.87 10.44
N ARG A 302 0.83 -23.72 10.69
CA ARG A 302 -0.46 -23.34 10.09
C ARG A 302 -0.52 -21.84 9.92
N VAL A 303 -1.06 -21.41 8.79
CA VAL A 303 -1.24 -20.00 8.43
C VAL A 303 -2.66 -19.79 7.95
N SER A 304 -3.31 -18.80 8.52
CA SER A 304 -4.62 -18.30 8.11
C SER A 304 -4.44 -16.88 7.57
N LYS A 305 -4.30 -16.77 6.24
CA LYS A 305 -4.08 -15.48 5.56
C LYS A 305 -5.31 -14.57 5.62
N ASN A 306 -6.51 -15.15 5.65
CA ASN A 306 -7.77 -14.41 5.75
C ASN A 306 -7.98 -13.80 7.14
N ARG A 307 -7.53 -14.46 8.21
CA ARG A 307 -7.57 -13.87 9.57
C ARG A 307 -6.29 -13.13 9.97
N ASP A 308 -5.23 -13.29 9.18
CA ASP A 308 -3.89 -12.78 9.46
C ASP A 308 -3.31 -13.34 10.78
N VAL A 309 -3.42 -14.65 10.97
CA VAL A 309 -2.82 -15.37 12.11
C VAL A 309 -2.02 -16.58 11.63
N ALA A 310 -0.99 -16.94 12.37
CA ALA A 310 -0.18 -18.12 12.15
C ALA A 310 0.22 -18.76 13.50
N ILE A 311 0.46 -20.07 13.48
CA ILE A 311 1.04 -20.80 14.62
C ILE A 311 2.39 -21.40 14.21
N VAL A 312 3.38 -21.17 15.05
CA VAL A 312 4.76 -21.61 14.88
C VAL A 312 5.12 -22.59 15.98
N LYS A 313 5.85 -23.66 15.66
CA LYS A 313 6.37 -24.63 16.63
C LYS A 313 7.84 -24.39 16.89
N THR A 314 8.21 -24.37 18.17
CA THR A 314 9.60 -24.22 18.61
C THR A 314 9.88 -25.06 19.87
N ASN A 315 11.11 -25.02 20.35
CA ASN A 315 11.47 -25.47 21.69
C ASN A 315 11.23 -24.30 22.68
N PRO A 316 10.33 -24.46 23.68
CA PRO A 316 9.96 -23.38 24.60
C PRO A 316 11.04 -23.03 25.63
N ARG A 317 12.08 -23.87 25.81
CA ARG A 317 13.21 -23.63 26.73
C ARG A 317 12.77 -23.34 28.18
N ASP A 318 11.93 -24.21 28.73
CA ASP A 318 11.41 -24.14 30.10
C ASP A 318 10.63 -22.84 30.43
N ARG A 319 10.12 -22.16 29.40
CA ARG A 319 9.28 -20.96 29.54
C ARG A 319 7.82 -21.33 29.74
N THR A 320 7.13 -20.53 30.54
CA THR A 320 5.72 -20.74 30.86
C THR A 320 4.85 -20.04 29.81
N PRO A 321 3.93 -20.74 29.13
CA PRO A 321 3.05 -20.11 28.17
C PRO A 321 2.08 -19.10 28.82
N LEU A 322 1.64 -18.12 28.05
CA LEU A 322 0.59 -17.22 28.48
C LEU A 322 -0.79 -17.87 28.38
N ALA A 323 -1.63 -17.57 29.35
CA ALA A 323 -3.02 -18.01 29.37
C ALA A 323 -3.79 -17.39 28.19
N LEU A 324 -4.65 -18.16 27.54
CA LEU A 324 -5.58 -17.63 26.54
C LEU A 324 -6.97 -17.53 27.15
N LYS A 325 -7.60 -16.35 27.04
CA LYS A 325 -8.93 -16.09 27.57
C LYS A 325 -9.89 -15.71 26.44
N ARG A 326 -10.71 -16.67 26.04
CA ARG A 326 -11.80 -16.45 25.08
C ARG A 326 -12.93 -15.67 25.75
N GLY A 327 -13.59 -14.78 25.01
CA GLY A 327 -14.76 -14.06 25.50
C GLY A 327 -15.04 -12.76 24.78
N ALA A 328 -16.15 -12.13 25.16
CA ALA A 328 -16.38 -10.73 24.85
C ALA A 328 -15.46 -9.85 25.70
N VAL A 329 -15.12 -8.69 25.15
CA VAL A 329 -14.37 -7.64 25.86
C VAL A 329 -15.24 -6.40 25.88
N SER A 330 -15.25 -5.69 27.00
CA SER A 330 -16.11 -4.51 27.17
C SER A 330 -15.29 -3.24 26.99
N PRO A 331 -15.82 -2.23 26.28
CA PRO A 331 -15.20 -0.90 26.26
C PRO A 331 -14.95 -0.38 27.69
N GLY A 332 -13.76 0.19 27.92
CA GLY A 332 -13.30 0.68 29.22
C GLY A 332 -12.47 -0.31 30.04
N GLU A 333 -12.45 -1.61 29.68
CA GLU A 333 -11.57 -2.58 30.35
C GLU A 333 -10.10 -2.23 30.14
N ARG A 334 -9.30 -2.24 31.21
CA ARG A 334 -7.87 -1.98 31.14
C ARG A 334 -7.15 -3.14 30.46
N VAL A 335 -6.23 -2.80 29.57
CA VAL A 335 -5.45 -3.76 28.79
C VAL A 335 -4.00 -3.33 28.66
N TYR A 336 -3.15 -4.31 28.34
CA TYR A 336 -1.72 -4.12 28.15
C TYR A 336 -1.28 -4.77 26.85
N ALA A 337 -0.53 -4.06 26.02
CA ALA A 337 0.11 -4.65 24.84
C ALA A 337 1.58 -4.95 25.13
N ILE A 338 2.04 -6.14 24.74
CA ILE A 338 3.44 -6.55 24.81
C ILE A 338 3.92 -6.94 23.41
N GLY A 339 5.08 -6.43 23.00
CA GLY A 339 5.69 -6.79 21.73
C GLY A 339 7.10 -6.25 21.54
N SER A 340 7.55 -6.26 20.29
CA SER A 340 8.87 -5.83 19.84
C SER A 340 8.77 -4.72 18.79
N PRO A 341 8.29 -3.51 19.17
CA PRO A 341 8.21 -2.38 18.25
C PRO A 341 9.59 -2.09 17.65
N ASN A 342 9.66 -1.84 16.35
CA ASN A 342 10.90 -1.61 15.60
C ASN A 342 11.95 -2.74 15.78
N GLY A 343 11.50 -3.96 16.12
CA GLY A 343 12.30 -5.17 16.17
C GLY A 343 13.05 -5.40 17.49
N LYS A 344 14.16 -6.14 17.42
CA LYS A 344 14.88 -6.71 18.58
C LYS A 344 15.39 -5.67 19.60
N ALA A 345 15.61 -4.43 19.19
CA ALA A 345 16.16 -3.38 20.07
C ALA A 345 15.16 -2.89 21.13
N PHE A 346 13.85 -3.02 20.85
CA PHE A 346 12.78 -2.64 21.78
C PHE A 346 11.90 -3.84 22.12
N GLN A 347 12.47 -5.05 22.08
CA GLN A 347 11.80 -6.26 22.51
C GLN A 347 11.30 -6.15 23.95
N GLY A 348 10.08 -6.65 24.20
CA GLY A 348 9.48 -6.66 25.53
C GLY A 348 8.92 -5.30 25.94
N THR A 349 8.67 -4.40 24.98
CA THR A 349 7.99 -3.13 25.27
C THR A 349 6.57 -3.41 25.71
N VAL A 350 6.21 -2.85 26.86
CA VAL A 350 4.85 -2.89 27.42
C VAL A 350 4.21 -1.51 27.27
N SER A 351 2.98 -1.46 26.76
CA SER A 351 2.13 -0.27 26.79
C SER A 351 0.80 -0.60 27.45
N SER A 352 0.17 0.40 28.07
CA SER A 352 -1.11 0.24 28.78
C SER A 352 -2.15 1.18 28.23
N GLY A 353 -3.40 0.75 28.23
CA GLY A 353 -4.54 1.50 27.73
C GLY A 353 -5.85 0.84 28.13
N VAL A 354 -6.89 1.07 27.36
CA VAL A 354 -8.21 0.48 27.54
C VAL A 354 -8.73 -0.12 26.24
N VAL A 355 -9.65 -1.07 26.34
CA VAL A 355 -10.50 -1.44 25.21
C VAL A 355 -11.33 -0.21 24.85
N SER A 356 -11.14 0.35 23.67
CA SER A 356 -11.89 1.51 23.19
C SER A 356 -13.21 1.11 22.54
N ALA A 357 -13.24 -0.02 21.83
CA ALA A 357 -14.43 -0.54 21.16
C ALA A 357 -14.26 -2.01 20.75
N ASP A 358 -15.37 -2.69 20.52
CA ASP A 358 -15.45 -3.91 19.72
C ASP A 358 -15.94 -3.53 18.32
N ARG A 359 -15.17 -3.88 17.29
CA ARG A 359 -15.38 -3.41 15.91
C ARG A 359 -15.62 -4.57 14.98
N VAL A 360 -16.50 -4.38 14.01
CA VAL A 360 -16.58 -5.26 12.83
C VAL A 360 -16.12 -4.45 11.63
N ILE A 361 -15.04 -4.89 11.00
CA ILE A 361 -14.45 -4.26 9.81
C ILE A 361 -14.39 -5.36 8.75
N ASP A 362 -15.03 -5.13 7.61
CA ASP A 362 -15.08 -6.08 6.49
C ASP A 362 -15.51 -7.50 6.90
N GLY A 363 -16.49 -7.60 7.80
CA GLY A 363 -17.03 -8.87 8.31
C GLY A 363 -16.16 -9.55 9.38
N LEU A 364 -15.03 -8.96 9.75
CA LEU A 364 -14.12 -9.46 10.78
C LEU A 364 -14.22 -8.65 12.07
N ARG A 365 -14.29 -9.35 13.20
CA ARG A 365 -14.29 -8.73 14.52
C ARG A 365 -12.89 -8.24 14.89
N TYR A 366 -12.76 -7.13 15.60
CA TYR A 366 -11.49 -6.62 16.12
C TYR A 366 -11.72 -5.97 17.48
N ILE A 367 -10.79 -6.19 18.40
CA ILE A 367 -10.70 -5.39 19.63
C ILE A 367 -9.96 -4.11 19.25
N GLN A 368 -10.58 -2.95 19.45
CA GLN A 368 -9.93 -1.65 19.33
C GLN A 368 -9.41 -1.22 20.70
N SER A 369 -8.17 -0.72 20.76
CA SER A 369 -7.57 -0.16 21.97
C SER A 369 -6.68 1.05 21.66
N ASP A 370 -6.46 1.90 22.65
CA ASP A 370 -5.57 3.07 22.61
C ASP A 370 -4.14 2.76 23.09
N VAL A 371 -3.83 1.50 23.45
CA VAL A 371 -2.47 1.06 23.76
C VAL A 371 -1.50 1.42 22.64
N SER A 372 -0.35 2.00 22.96
CA SER A 372 0.65 2.34 21.94
C SER A 372 1.25 1.09 21.30
N ILE A 373 1.19 0.99 19.98
CA ILE A 373 1.87 -0.02 19.17
C ILE A 373 2.65 0.65 18.03
N SER A 374 3.59 -0.07 17.44
CA SER A 374 4.38 0.40 16.28
C SER A 374 4.62 -0.77 15.32
N PRO A 375 5.12 -0.53 14.09
CA PRO A 375 5.66 -1.61 13.27
C PRO A 375 6.58 -2.52 14.09
N GLY A 376 6.44 -3.84 13.98
CA GLY A 376 7.14 -4.82 14.83
C GLY A 376 6.32 -5.32 16.03
N SER A 377 5.33 -4.57 16.51
CA SER A 377 4.37 -5.06 17.53
C SER A 377 3.39 -6.10 16.99
N SER A 378 3.19 -6.17 15.68
CA SER A 378 2.32 -7.15 15.00
C SER A 378 2.68 -8.58 15.42
N GLY A 379 1.67 -9.36 15.80
CA GLY A 379 1.79 -10.71 16.35
C GLY A 379 2.00 -10.76 17.86
N GLY A 380 2.12 -9.61 18.52
CA GLY A 380 2.28 -9.48 19.98
C GLY A 380 0.97 -9.67 20.74
N ALA A 381 1.05 -9.71 22.07
CA ALA A 381 -0.08 -10.00 22.94
C ALA A 381 -0.83 -8.71 23.34
N LEU A 382 -2.16 -8.77 23.37
CA LEU A 382 -3.02 -7.92 24.17
C LEU A 382 -3.50 -8.70 25.39
N LEU A 383 -3.15 -8.23 26.58
CA LEU A 383 -3.47 -8.85 27.86
C LEU A 383 -4.56 -8.06 28.59
N ASP A 384 -5.44 -8.77 29.29
CA ASP A 384 -6.31 -8.17 30.29
C ASP A 384 -5.56 -7.95 31.63
N GLU A 385 -6.24 -7.39 32.64
CA GLU A 385 -5.64 -7.14 33.96
C GLU A 385 -5.20 -8.43 34.69
N THR A 386 -5.70 -9.59 34.29
CA THR A 386 -5.29 -10.87 34.86
C THR A 386 -3.99 -11.39 34.24
N GLY A 387 -3.50 -10.76 33.17
CA GLY A 387 -2.34 -11.20 32.39
C GLY A 387 -2.67 -12.27 31.36
N ALA A 388 -3.96 -12.52 31.09
CA ALA A 388 -4.39 -13.46 30.07
C ALA A 388 -4.49 -12.78 28.69
N VAL A 389 -4.07 -13.48 27.65
CA VAL A 389 -4.14 -13.02 26.26
C VAL A 389 -5.59 -13.04 25.80
N ILE A 390 -6.11 -11.86 25.48
CA ILE A 390 -7.45 -11.65 24.92
C ILE A 390 -7.41 -11.30 23.43
N GLY A 391 -6.25 -10.91 22.91
CA GLY A 391 -6.07 -10.67 21.48
C GLY A 391 -4.62 -10.62 21.01
N ILE A 392 -4.47 -10.60 19.68
CA ILE A 392 -3.18 -10.53 18.98
C ILE A 392 -3.09 -9.22 18.21
N THR A 393 -2.03 -8.44 18.43
CA THR A 393 -1.79 -7.16 17.75
C THR A 393 -1.72 -7.36 16.25
N VAL A 394 -2.46 -6.59 15.44
CA VAL A 394 -2.45 -6.75 13.97
C VAL A 394 -2.11 -5.47 13.22
N MET A 395 -2.80 -4.36 13.50
CA MET A 395 -2.63 -3.12 12.75
C MET A 395 -2.99 -1.88 13.58
N THR A 396 -2.52 -0.72 13.12
CA THR A 396 -2.97 0.59 13.58
C THR A 396 -3.70 1.29 12.45
N TYR A 397 -4.75 2.05 12.78
CA TYR A 397 -5.41 2.92 11.82
C TYR A 397 -4.55 4.16 11.57
N PHE A 398 -4.35 4.50 10.31
CA PHE A 398 -3.65 5.70 9.89
C PHE A 398 -4.64 6.71 9.30
N ASN A 399 -4.54 7.95 9.74
CA ASN A 399 -5.24 9.09 9.15
C ASN A 399 -4.22 10.06 8.55
N GLY A 400 -4.32 10.38 7.26
CA GLY A 400 -3.35 11.26 6.59
C GLY A 400 -1.90 10.74 6.61
N GLY A 401 -1.70 9.43 6.78
CA GLY A 401 -0.37 8.82 6.95
C GLY A 401 0.22 8.91 8.36
N GLN A 402 -0.51 9.47 9.33
CA GLN A 402 -0.15 9.51 10.74
C GLN A 402 -0.93 8.47 11.54
N PRO A 403 -0.34 7.79 12.54
CA PRO A 403 -1.07 6.90 13.43
C PRO A 403 -2.16 7.67 14.18
N ALA A 404 -3.40 7.20 14.13
CA ALA A 404 -4.53 7.85 14.78
C ALA A 404 -4.72 7.42 16.24
N GLY A 405 -3.86 6.54 16.77
CA GLY A 405 -4.03 5.93 18.09
C GLY A 405 -5.19 4.93 18.16
N LEU A 406 -5.74 4.49 17.02
CA LEU A 406 -6.78 3.46 16.95
C LEU A 406 -6.13 2.13 16.56
N ASN A 407 -5.79 1.34 17.57
CA ASN A 407 -5.02 0.11 17.38
C ASN A 407 -5.96 -1.10 17.43
N MET A 408 -5.74 -2.04 16.52
CA MET A 408 -6.63 -3.18 16.30
C MET A 408 -5.92 -4.48 16.66
N PHE A 409 -6.70 -5.36 17.31
CA PHE A 409 -6.27 -6.66 17.76
C PHE A 409 -7.28 -7.72 17.32
N ILE A 410 -6.77 -8.87 16.90
CA ILE A 410 -7.57 -10.05 16.57
C ILE A 410 -7.99 -10.69 17.90
N PRO A 411 -9.30 -10.83 18.24
CA PRO A 411 -9.73 -11.53 19.43
C PRO A 411 -9.14 -12.95 19.46
N ILE A 412 -8.70 -13.39 20.63
CA ILE A 412 -7.98 -14.67 20.74
C ILE A 412 -8.85 -15.88 20.35
N GLY A 413 -10.16 -15.80 20.59
CA GLY A 413 -11.11 -16.82 20.16
C GLY A 413 -11.09 -17.02 18.64
N ASP A 414 -11.13 -15.92 17.88
CA ASP A 414 -11.04 -15.97 16.43
C ASP A 414 -9.70 -16.55 15.97
N ALA A 415 -8.58 -16.10 16.57
CA ALA A 415 -7.25 -16.63 16.22
C ALA A 415 -7.20 -18.16 16.39
N MET A 416 -7.75 -18.67 17.49
CA MET A 416 -7.84 -20.09 17.78
C MET A 416 -8.72 -20.83 16.78
N ASP A 417 -9.92 -20.31 16.47
CA ASP A 417 -10.86 -20.99 15.58
C ASP A 417 -10.30 -21.13 14.16
N PHE A 418 -9.69 -20.06 13.66
CA PHE A 418 -9.06 -20.02 12.35
C PHE A 418 -7.81 -20.89 12.21
N LEU A 419 -7.15 -21.16 13.33
CA LEU A 419 -6.01 -22.05 13.38
C LEU A 419 -6.40 -23.42 13.93
N ALA A 420 -7.70 -23.73 14.08
CA ALA A 420 -8.25 -24.89 14.77
C ALA A 420 -7.42 -25.31 15.99
N LEU A 421 -7.26 -24.39 16.94
CA LEU A 421 -6.58 -24.59 18.21
C LEU A 421 -7.60 -24.89 19.31
N GLU A 422 -7.26 -25.81 20.20
CA GLU A 422 -8.08 -26.16 21.34
C GLU A 422 -7.22 -26.22 22.60
N GLN A 423 -7.66 -25.59 23.67
CA GLN A 423 -6.93 -25.63 24.94
C GLN A 423 -7.15 -26.98 25.61
N HIS A 424 -6.10 -27.53 26.22
CA HIS A 424 -6.13 -28.82 26.92
C HIS A 424 -5.38 -28.77 28.26
#